data_AF-A0AAU7D117-F1
#
_entry.id   AF-A0AAU7D117-F1
#
_cell.length_a   1.000
_cell.length_b   1.000
_cell.length_c   1.000
_cell.angle_alpha   90.00
_cell.angle_beta   90.00
_cell.angle_gamma   90.00
#
_symmetry.space_group_name_H-M   'P 1'
#
loop_
_entity.id
_entity.type
_entity.pdbx_description
1 polymer ?
#
loop_
_entity_poly.entity_id
_entity_poly.type
_entity_poly.pdbx_seq_one_letter_code
_entity_poly.pdbx_strand_id
1 'polypeptide(L)'
;MGRSRFWRQDEGQSLIEVALFVPLFTLLIIYAVDFGFFFLAATTLTTAARNAASFAIQGVKSPSLAAEPAASLVQSLAIASIGLPNASSAKVQVCSNSVGTPSASNIAQCTSSTYTAGTDPESPIFQLNRVDIVYTVTPPIPLPAGVFPNLTFHRYVEMRAIQ
;
A
#
# COMPACT_ATOMS: atom_id res chain seq x y z
N MET A 1 77.71 3.30 7.43
CA MET A 1 76.85 2.27 6.81
C MET A 1 75.73 1.91 7.79
N GLY A 2 74.61 2.64 7.78
CA GLY A 2 73.44 2.34 8.61
C GLY A 2 72.39 1.62 7.77
N ARG A 3 72.23 0.31 7.99
CA ARG A 3 71.33 -0.54 7.22
C ARG A 3 70.08 -0.86 8.04
N SER A 4 68.93 -0.53 7.44
CA SER A 4 67.63 -1.18 7.55
C SER A 4 66.96 -1.34 8.93
N ARG A 5 65.77 -0.75 9.07
CA ARG A 5 64.52 -1.49 9.35
C ARG A 5 63.31 -0.58 9.13
N PHE A 6 62.72 -0.70 7.94
CA PHE A 6 61.40 -0.13 7.60
C PHE A 6 60.53 -1.29 7.11
N TRP A 7 60.24 -2.25 7.99
CA TRP A 7 59.45 -3.45 7.66
C TRP A 7 58.56 -3.76 8.85
N ARG A 8 57.30 -3.28 8.78
CA ARG A 8 56.06 -3.79 9.40
C ARG A 8 55.05 -2.66 9.59
N GLN A 9 54.26 -2.35 8.56
CA GLN A 9 53.05 -1.54 8.70
C GLN A 9 51.83 -2.09 7.91
N ASP A 10 51.99 -3.08 7.03
CA ASP A 10 50.88 -3.54 6.17
C ASP A 10 49.90 -4.53 6.84
N GLU A 11 50.29 -5.22 7.93
CA GLU A 11 49.45 -6.28 8.54
C GLU A 11 48.20 -5.74 9.29
N GLY A 12 48.21 -4.48 9.73
CA GLY A 12 47.09 -3.87 10.49
C GLY A 12 46.10 -3.07 9.66
N GLN A 13 46.48 -2.69 8.43
CA GLN A 13 45.67 -1.85 7.56
C GLN A 13 44.43 -2.59 7.06
N SER A 14 44.55 -3.88 6.72
CA SER A 14 43.42 -4.70 6.26
C SER A 14 42.35 -4.88 7.36
N LEU A 15 42.77 -4.97 8.62
CA LEU A 15 41.85 -5.16 9.75
C LEU A 15 41.04 -3.88 10.03
N ILE A 16 41.65 -2.71 9.88
CA ILE A 16 40.97 -1.43 10.09
C ILE A 16 40.02 -1.07 8.94
N GLU A 17 40.38 -1.45 7.71
CA GLU A 17 39.52 -1.29 6.53
C GLU A 17 38.25 -2.12 6.68
N VAL A 18 38.37 -3.41 7.04
CA VAL A 18 37.20 -4.27 7.30
C VAL A 18 36.38 -3.75 8.49
N ALA A 19 37.03 -3.29 9.56
CA ALA A 19 36.33 -2.76 10.74
C ALA A 19 35.48 -1.51 10.43
N LEU A 20 35.84 -0.72 9.41
CA LEU A 20 35.06 0.44 8.97
C LEU A 20 34.02 0.09 7.89
N PHE A 21 34.31 -0.86 7.01
CA PHE A 21 33.37 -1.28 5.97
C PHE A 21 32.20 -2.10 6.50
N VAL A 22 32.43 -3.01 7.45
CA VAL A 22 31.38 -3.87 8.02
C VAL A 22 30.19 -3.06 8.59
N PRO A 23 30.38 -2.04 9.45
CA PRO A 23 29.24 -1.27 9.97
C PRO A 23 28.54 -0.46 8.86
N LEU A 24 29.28 0.09 7.90
CA LEU A 24 28.72 0.84 6.77
C LEU A 24 27.83 -0.07 5.89
N PHE A 25 28.32 -1.24 5.52
CA PHE A 25 27.57 -2.22 4.74
C PHE A 25 26.37 -2.76 5.51
N THR A 26 26.50 -2.99 6.80
CA THR A 26 25.39 -3.45 7.65
C THR A 26 24.25 -2.43 7.66
N LEU A 27 24.56 -1.15 7.82
CA LEU A 27 23.56 -0.07 7.72
C LEU A 27 22.89 -0.07 6.35
N LEU A 28 23.67 -0.15 5.26
CA LEU A 28 23.13 -0.15 3.90
C LEU A 28 22.15 -1.32 3.69
N ILE A 29 22.48 -2.52 4.17
CA ILE A 29 21.62 -3.70 4.08
C ILE A 29 20.30 -3.48 4.85
N ILE A 30 20.37 -2.94 6.07
CA ILE A 30 19.17 -2.62 6.88
C ILE A 30 18.25 -1.66 6.12
N TYR A 31 18.81 -0.59 5.57
CA TYR A 31 18.05 0.38 4.75
C TYR A 31 17.47 -0.24 3.49
N ALA A 32 18.21 -1.13 2.83
CA ALA A 32 17.73 -1.83 1.63
C ALA A 32 16.55 -2.75 1.94
N VAL A 33 16.57 -3.44 3.09
CA VAL A 33 15.45 -4.29 3.54
C VAL A 33 14.20 -3.47 3.81
N ASP A 34 14.32 -2.36 4.54
CA ASP A 34 13.18 -1.48 4.82
C ASP A 34 12.62 -0.88 3.52
N PHE A 35 13.48 -0.42 2.62
CA PHE A 35 13.08 0.09 1.31
C PHE A 35 12.34 -0.98 0.47
N GLY A 36 12.84 -2.21 0.46
CA GLY A 36 12.17 -3.34 -0.18
C GLY A 36 10.79 -3.60 0.40
N PHE A 37 10.65 -3.54 1.73
CA PHE A 37 9.35 -3.69 2.39
C PHE A 37 8.38 -2.57 2.05
N PHE A 38 8.84 -1.31 1.98
CA PHE A 38 8.01 -0.18 1.54
C PHE A 38 7.51 -0.35 0.11
N PHE A 39 8.37 -0.79 -0.80
CA PHE A 39 7.99 -1.06 -2.18
C PHE A 39 6.95 -2.19 -2.27
N LEU A 40 7.18 -3.28 -1.52
CA LEU A 40 6.22 -4.38 -1.41
C LEU A 40 4.87 -3.86 -0.90
N ALA A 41 4.85 -3.07 0.17
CA ALA A 41 3.61 -2.51 0.70
C ALA A 41 2.86 -1.63 -0.32
N ALA A 42 3.57 -0.78 -1.07
CA ALA A 42 2.95 0.06 -2.09
C ALA A 42 2.31 -0.76 -3.22
N THR A 43 2.96 -1.84 -3.65
CA THR A 43 2.47 -2.71 -4.74
C THR A 43 1.30 -3.60 -4.31
N THR A 44 1.35 -4.17 -3.10
CA THR A 44 0.25 -4.99 -2.58
C THR A 44 -1.00 -4.17 -2.31
N LEU A 45 -0.87 -2.94 -1.77
CA LEU A 45 -2.01 -2.03 -1.57
C LEU A 45 -2.70 -1.66 -2.89
N THR A 46 -1.92 -1.38 -3.94
CA THR A 46 -2.47 -1.05 -5.27
C THR A 46 -3.20 -2.24 -5.87
N THR A 47 -2.64 -3.45 -5.73
CA THR A 47 -3.26 -4.69 -6.21
C THR A 47 -4.53 -5.02 -5.41
N ALA A 48 -4.49 -4.87 -4.08
CA ALA A 48 -5.63 -5.08 -3.20
C ALA A 48 -6.79 -4.12 -3.54
N ALA A 49 -6.50 -2.83 -3.71
CA ALA A 49 -7.51 -1.84 -4.12
C ALA A 49 -8.12 -2.18 -5.48
N ARG A 50 -7.30 -2.61 -6.45
CA ARG A 50 -7.76 -3.00 -7.79
C ARG A 50 -8.66 -4.24 -7.75
N ASN A 51 -8.26 -5.26 -7.01
CA ASN A 51 -9.05 -6.50 -6.86
C ASN A 51 -10.37 -6.21 -6.17
N ALA A 52 -10.35 -5.44 -5.09
CA ALA A 52 -11.55 -5.02 -4.37
C ALA A 52 -12.49 -4.18 -5.26
N ALA A 53 -11.96 -3.21 -6.03
CA ALA A 53 -12.76 -2.43 -6.96
C ALA A 53 -13.35 -3.30 -8.08
N SER A 54 -12.58 -4.24 -8.62
CA SER A 54 -13.09 -5.18 -9.65
C SER A 54 -14.19 -6.10 -9.13
N PHE A 55 -14.17 -6.42 -7.84
CA PHE A 55 -15.25 -7.15 -7.18
C PHE A 55 -16.45 -6.24 -6.90
N ALA A 56 -16.21 -5.00 -6.46
CA ALA A 56 -17.24 -4.02 -6.16
C ALA A 56 -18.11 -3.62 -7.36
N ILE A 57 -17.63 -3.80 -8.59
CA ILE A 57 -18.40 -3.53 -9.82
C ILE A 57 -19.16 -4.77 -10.34
N GLN A 58 -19.03 -5.93 -9.69
CA GLN A 58 -19.73 -7.14 -10.13
C GLN A 58 -21.19 -7.05 -9.75
N GLY A 59 -22.01 -6.65 -10.71
CA GLY A 59 -23.41 -6.44 -10.43
C GLY A 59 -24.32 -7.62 -10.72
N VAL A 60 -25.63 -7.37 -10.66
CA VAL A 60 -26.71 -8.31 -11.01
C VAL A 60 -26.65 -8.81 -12.47
N LYS A 61 -25.82 -8.18 -13.30
CA LYS A 61 -25.51 -8.62 -14.67
C LYS A 61 -24.48 -9.76 -14.71
N SER A 62 -23.84 -10.07 -13.59
CA SER A 62 -22.93 -11.21 -13.44
C SER A 62 -23.76 -12.48 -13.16
N PRO A 63 -23.49 -13.61 -13.84
CA PRO A 63 -24.36 -14.80 -13.84
C PRO A 63 -24.51 -15.52 -12.48
N SER A 64 -23.81 -15.09 -11.43
CA SER A 64 -23.85 -15.70 -10.09
C SER A 64 -24.26 -14.75 -8.97
N LEU A 65 -24.50 -13.46 -9.24
CA LEU A 65 -24.85 -12.48 -8.20
C LEU A 65 -26.29 -12.00 -8.37
N ALA A 66 -27.09 -12.17 -7.31
CA ALA A 66 -28.48 -11.68 -7.25
C ALA A 66 -28.58 -10.20 -6.82
N ALA A 67 -27.48 -9.61 -6.33
CA ALA A 67 -27.39 -8.24 -5.87
C ALA A 67 -25.93 -7.74 -5.99
N GLU A 68 -25.74 -6.42 -6.02
CA GLU A 68 -24.41 -5.80 -5.90
C GLU A 68 -23.71 -6.26 -4.60
N PRO A 69 -22.39 -6.51 -4.64
CA PRO A 69 -21.64 -6.94 -3.47
C PRO A 69 -21.68 -5.88 -2.38
N ALA A 70 -22.05 -6.33 -1.17
CA ALA A 70 -22.09 -5.48 0.00
C ALA A 70 -20.72 -4.84 0.27
N ALA A 71 -20.72 -3.55 0.60
CA ALA A 71 -19.49 -2.81 0.87
C ALA A 71 -18.62 -3.43 1.99
N SER A 72 -19.22 -4.12 2.95
CA SER A 72 -18.50 -4.86 4.01
C SER A 72 -17.71 -6.06 3.47
N LEU A 73 -18.24 -6.75 2.46
CA LEU A 73 -17.56 -7.87 1.80
C LEU A 73 -16.42 -7.37 0.91
N VAL A 74 -16.63 -6.25 0.20
CA VAL A 74 -15.56 -5.58 -0.56
C VAL A 74 -14.43 -5.15 0.38
N GLN A 75 -14.77 -4.59 1.54
CA GLN A 75 -13.81 -4.18 2.56
C GLN A 75 -13.01 -5.37 3.12
N SER A 76 -13.67 -6.48 3.45
CA SER A 76 -12.98 -7.67 3.97
C SER A 76 -12.05 -8.30 2.92
N LEU A 77 -12.48 -8.34 1.65
CA LEU A 77 -11.65 -8.78 0.53
C LEU A 77 -10.43 -7.88 0.34
N ALA A 78 -10.62 -6.55 0.41
CA ALA A 78 -9.52 -5.59 0.31
C ALA A 78 -8.47 -5.86 1.40
N ILE A 79 -8.90 -5.99 2.66
CA ILE A 79 -8.02 -6.26 3.80
C ILE A 79 -7.29 -7.60 3.64
N ALA A 80 -8.01 -8.66 3.25
CA ALA A 80 -7.43 -9.99 3.02
C ALA A 80 -6.39 -9.98 1.88
N SER A 81 -6.57 -9.11 0.88
CA SER A 81 -5.69 -9.00 -0.28
C SER A 81 -4.40 -8.22 -0.02
N ILE A 82 -4.29 -7.48 1.09
CA ILE A 82 -3.09 -6.70 1.43
C ILE A 82 -1.88 -7.61 1.68
N GLY A 83 -2.10 -8.75 2.36
CA GLY A 83 -1.04 -9.74 2.60
C GLY A 83 0.16 -9.25 3.44
N LEU A 84 -0.03 -8.18 4.22
CA LEU A 84 1.01 -7.59 5.08
C LEU A 84 0.70 -7.81 6.58
N PRO A 85 1.72 -7.74 7.45
CA PRO A 85 1.51 -7.63 8.89
C PRO A 85 0.56 -6.47 9.23
N ASN A 86 -0.31 -6.64 10.24
CA ASN A 86 -1.27 -5.62 10.65
C ASN A 86 -2.23 -5.16 9.54
N ALA A 87 -2.46 -5.93 8.47
CA ALA A 87 -3.42 -5.56 7.42
C ALA A 87 -4.83 -5.24 7.96
N SER A 88 -5.24 -5.86 9.07
CA SER A 88 -6.52 -5.60 9.74
C SER A 88 -6.64 -4.19 10.34
N SER A 89 -5.54 -3.46 10.53
CA SER A 89 -5.58 -2.06 10.98
C SER A 89 -5.78 -1.07 9.83
N ALA A 90 -5.71 -1.54 8.57
CA ALA A 90 -5.93 -0.71 7.40
C ALA A 90 -7.35 -0.11 7.42
N LYS A 91 -7.45 1.17 7.09
CA LYS A 91 -8.75 1.84 6.89
C LYS A 91 -9.13 1.68 5.43
N VAL A 92 -10.15 0.87 5.17
CA VAL A 92 -10.71 0.68 3.83
C VAL A 92 -12.05 1.39 3.77
N GLN A 93 -12.23 2.24 2.77
CA GLN A 93 -13.50 2.88 2.46
C GLN A 93 -13.98 2.40 1.09
N VAL A 94 -15.26 2.09 0.98
CA VAL A 94 -15.86 1.63 -0.28
C VAL A 94 -17.01 2.57 -0.62
N CYS A 95 -16.99 3.07 -1.85
CA CYS A 95 -18.07 3.82 -2.46
C CYS A 95 -18.67 2.99 -3.57
N SER A 96 -19.95 2.63 -3.42
CA SER A 96 -20.63 1.76 -4.39
C SER A 96 -22.14 1.97 -4.33
N ASN A 97 -22.82 1.52 -5.37
CA ASN A 97 -24.28 1.56 -5.46
C ASN A 97 -24.95 0.75 -4.34
N SER A 98 -24.28 -0.28 -3.82
CA SER A 98 -24.75 -1.05 -2.66
C SER A 98 -24.85 -0.22 -1.38
N VAL A 99 -24.10 0.88 -1.25
CA VAL A 99 -24.19 1.79 -0.10
C VAL A 99 -25.36 2.77 -0.29
N GLY A 100 -25.58 3.20 -1.53
CA GLY A 100 -26.65 4.11 -1.92
C GLY A 100 -26.18 5.08 -2.99
N THR A 101 -27.13 5.69 -3.69
CA THR A 101 -26.87 6.70 -4.74
C THR A 101 -27.90 7.81 -4.60
N PRO A 102 -27.53 9.04 -4.22
CA PRO A 102 -28.49 10.13 -4.10
C PRO A 102 -29.03 10.50 -5.48
N SER A 103 -30.35 10.58 -5.63
CA SER A 103 -31.02 10.82 -6.92
C SER A 103 -30.63 12.15 -7.59
N ALA A 104 -30.12 13.13 -6.81
CA ALA A 104 -29.74 14.45 -7.29
C ALA A 104 -28.39 14.49 -8.02
N SER A 105 -27.51 13.52 -7.78
CA SER A 105 -26.13 13.55 -8.32
C SER A 105 -25.71 12.24 -8.98
N ASN A 106 -26.43 11.13 -8.74
CA ASN A 106 -26.06 9.80 -9.25
C ASN A 106 -24.59 9.44 -8.95
N ILE A 107 -24.12 9.82 -7.75
CA ILE A 107 -22.78 9.53 -7.25
C ILE A 107 -22.90 8.40 -6.22
N ALA A 108 -22.04 7.39 -6.31
CA ALA A 108 -22.00 6.31 -5.34
C ALA A 108 -21.66 6.83 -3.94
N GLN A 109 -22.49 6.52 -2.95
CA GLN A 109 -22.19 6.84 -1.56
C GLN A 109 -21.10 5.94 -1.00
N CYS A 110 -20.38 6.47 -0.02
CA CYS A 110 -19.27 5.82 0.63
C CYS A 110 -19.63 5.36 2.04
N THR A 111 -18.99 4.28 2.51
CA THR A 111 -19.17 3.79 3.89
C THR A 111 -18.68 4.75 4.97
N SER A 112 -17.85 5.74 4.61
CA SER A 112 -17.37 6.83 5.46
C SER A 112 -17.37 8.14 4.65
N SER A 113 -17.44 9.27 5.35
CA SER A 113 -17.46 10.62 4.75
C SER A 113 -16.07 11.19 4.44
N THR A 114 -15.00 10.42 4.65
CA THR A 114 -13.61 10.90 4.49
C THR A 114 -13.24 11.12 3.03
N TYR A 115 -13.61 10.18 2.17
CA TYR A 115 -13.40 10.28 0.72
C TYR A 115 -14.74 10.18 0.00
N THR A 116 -14.83 10.71 -1.21
CA THR A 116 -16.04 10.69 -2.03
C THR A 116 -15.73 10.08 -3.38
N ALA A 117 -16.66 9.29 -3.93
CA ALA A 117 -16.58 8.87 -5.33
C ALA A 117 -16.65 10.09 -6.26
N GLY A 118 -15.89 10.04 -7.36
CA GLY A 118 -16.02 11.01 -8.44
C GLY A 118 -17.37 10.91 -9.17
N THR A 119 -17.71 11.97 -9.91
CA THR A 119 -18.86 11.97 -10.82
C THR A 119 -18.46 11.36 -12.17
N ASP A 120 -19.31 10.50 -12.73
CA ASP A 120 -19.11 9.96 -14.09
C ASP A 120 -19.70 10.89 -15.16
N PRO A 121 -19.00 11.18 -16.26
CA PRO A 121 -19.52 12.01 -17.35
C PRO A 121 -20.66 11.35 -18.16
N GLU A 122 -20.81 10.03 -18.10
CA GLU A 122 -21.85 9.23 -18.78
C GLU A 122 -22.99 8.83 -17.81
N SER A 123 -23.06 9.49 -16.65
CA SER A 123 -24.19 9.38 -15.72
C SER A 123 -25.53 9.74 -16.41
N PRO A 124 -26.63 9.01 -16.16
CA PRO A 124 -26.84 8.00 -15.11
C PRO A 124 -26.52 6.55 -15.51
N ILE A 125 -26.03 6.30 -16.73
CA ILE A 125 -25.85 4.91 -17.24
C ILE A 125 -24.70 4.22 -16.50
N PHE A 126 -23.62 4.97 -16.23
CA PHE A 126 -22.47 4.52 -15.46
C PHE A 126 -22.28 5.36 -14.20
N GLN A 127 -21.73 4.73 -13.17
CA GLN A 127 -21.33 5.38 -11.92
C GLN A 127 -19.92 4.93 -11.54
N LEU A 128 -19.14 5.80 -10.90
CA LEU A 128 -17.81 5.43 -10.40
C LEU A 128 -17.95 4.77 -9.03
N ASN A 129 -17.60 3.48 -8.97
CA ASN A 129 -17.31 2.82 -7.71
C ASN A 129 -15.87 3.11 -7.33
N ARG A 130 -15.64 3.44 -6.06
CA ARG A 130 -14.32 3.80 -5.52
C ARG A 130 -13.97 2.90 -4.34
N VAL A 131 -12.73 2.44 -4.28
CA VAL A 131 -12.19 1.76 -3.10
C VAL A 131 -10.93 2.48 -2.67
N ASP A 132 -10.92 3.01 -1.45
CA ASP A 132 -9.78 3.66 -0.81
C ASP A 132 -9.20 2.74 0.26
N ILE A 133 -7.88 2.64 0.30
CA ILE A 133 -7.13 1.90 1.31
C ILE A 133 -6.06 2.82 1.90
N VAL A 134 -6.13 3.02 3.20
CA VAL A 134 -5.10 3.69 4.00
C VAL A 134 -4.45 2.65 4.91
N TYR A 135 -3.13 2.47 4.76
CA TYR A 135 -2.36 1.53 5.55
C TYR A 135 -1.09 2.18 6.09
N THR A 136 -0.81 1.95 7.37
CA THR A 136 0.41 2.41 8.03
C THR A 136 1.41 1.27 8.09
N VAL A 137 2.52 1.43 7.38
CA VAL A 137 3.64 0.49 7.33
C VAL A 137 4.40 0.51 8.65
N THR A 138 4.50 -0.66 9.28
CA THR A 138 5.45 -0.89 10.38
C THR A 138 6.70 -1.54 9.79
N PRO A 139 7.84 -0.82 9.70
CA PRO A 139 9.06 -1.39 9.13
C PRO A 139 9.53 -2.60 9.95
N PRO A 140 10.12 -3.63 9.31
CA PRO A 140 10.67 -4.78 10.02
C PRO A 140 11.72 -4.38 11.05
N ILE A 141 12.49 -3.33 10.77
CA ILE A 141 13.51 -2.80 11.66
C ILE A 141 13.08 -1.40 12.10
N PRO A 142 12.77 -1.18 13.40
CA PRO A 142 12.34 0.12 13.88
C PRO A 142 13.53 1.09 13.92
N LEU A 143 13.73 1.83 12.83
CA LEU A 143 14.68 2.93 12.78
C LEU A 143 14.16 4.16 13.55
N PRO A 144 15.06 5.00 14.09
CA PRO A 144 14.67 6.19 14.86
C PRO A 144 13.75 7.13 14.05
N ALA A 145 12.75 7.67 14.74
CA ALA A 145 11.79 8.61 14.17
C ALA A 145 12.52 9.82 13.58
N GLY A 146 12.27 10.13 12.30
CA GLY A 146 12.91 11.24 11.57
C GLY A 146 13.63 10.82 10.28
N VAL A 147 13.95 9.53 10.12
CA VAL A 147 14.54 8.99 8.89
C VAL A 147 13.49 8.79 7.79
N PHE A 148 12.25 8.44 8.17
CA PHE A 148 11.13 8.27 7.24
C PHE A 148 10.08 9.37 7.42
N PRO A 149 9.73 10.13 6.36
CA PRO A 149 8.82 11.28 6.46
C PRO A 149 7.34 10.89 6.56
N ASN A 150 6.92 9.77 5.97
CA ASN A 150 5.54 9.29 6.08
C ASN A 150 5.49 7.75 5.91
N LEU A 151 4.97 7.05 6.92
CA LEU A 151 4.77 5.61 6.91
C LEU A 151 3.36 5.20 6.46
N THR A 152 2.50 6.17 6.17
CA THR A 152 1.10 5.93 5.78
C THR A 152 0.95 6.05 4.27
N PHE A 153 0.52 4.95 3.66
CA PHE A 153 0.19 4.89 2.24
C PHE A 153 -1.32 5.00 2.07
N HIS A 154 -1.73 5.93 1.22
CA HIS A 154 -3.10 6.02 0.72
C HIS A 154 -3.11 5.64 -0.76
N ARG A 155 -3.89 4.61 -1.10
CA ARG A 155 -4.11 4.16 -2.48
C ARG A 155 -5.60 4.04 -2.71
N TYR A 156 -6.05 4.47 -3.88
CA TYR A 156 -7.43 4.34 -4.27
C TYR A 156 -7.54 3.90 -5.72
N VAL A 157 -8.65 3.25 -6.04
CA VAL A 157 -9.00 2.85 -7.40
C VAL A 157 -10.46 3.19 -7.63
N GLU A 158 -10.73 3.77 -8.80
CA GLU A 158 -12.07 4.03 -9.28
C GLU A 158 -12.33 3.20 -10.53
N MET A 159 -13.50 2.57 -10.61
CA MET A 159 -13.94 1.80 -11.75
C MET A 159 -15.39 2.13 -12.06
N ARG A 160 -15.73 2.20 -13.37
CA ARG A 160 -17.11 2.37 -13.80
C ARG A 160 -17.90 1.09 -13.54
N ALA A 161 -19.01 1.21 -12.82
CA ALA A 161 -20.04 0.19 -12.67
C ALA A 161 -21.25 0.56 -13.51
N ILE A 162 -21.91 -0.47 -14.07
CA ILE A 162 -23.18 -0.31 -14.77
C ILE A 162 -24.32 -0.37 -13.73
N GLN A 163 -25.34 0.47 -13.89
CA GLN A 163 -26.58 0.37 -13.10
C GLN A 163 -27.51 -0.74 -13.61
#